data_AF-A0A645CDS5-F1
#
_entry.id   AF-A0A645CDS5-F1
#
_cell.length_a   1.000
_cell.length_b   1.000
_cell.length_c   1.000
_cell.angle_alpha   90.00
_cell.angle_beta   90.00
_cell.angle_gamma   90.00
#
_symmetry.space_group_name_H-M   'P 1'
#
loop_
_entity.id
_entity.type
_entity.pdbx_description
1 polymer ?
#
loop_
_entity_poly.entity_id
_entity_poly.type
_entity_poly.pdbx_seq_one_letter_code
_entity_poly.pdbx_strand_id
1 'polypeptide(L)'
;MLEEKIELIVRLIRSKGVGVYFVTQNPTDLPNAILSQLGNKIQHALRAFTPKEQKTVKAVAETFRQQEGEELEKKLTELKVGEALVSFLDPEGIPGYVQQVMIYPPESKMGILDPLVKEEKINRSLLYYKYSEAIDRESSYEQLQRLSEIKAIELEENEELAARDREKAEQLKQLEIEHQKQKEQTQQKRTSSSRDSTMDRFTKNLMSQVGREVGRVISRGILGILKK
;
A
#
# COMPACT_ATOMS: atom_id res chain seq x y z
N MET A 1 4.51 -11.53 8.40
CA MET A 1 4.03 -10.16 8.08
C MET A 1 5.11 -9.18 7.63
N LEU A 2 6.28 -9.05 8.27
CA LEU A 2 7.34 -8.14 7.78
C LEU A 2 8.23 -8.79 6.71
N GLU A 3 8.69 -10.02 6.95
CA GLU A 3 9.54 -10.79 6.01
C GLU A 3 8.84 -11.00 4.66
N GLU A 4 7.57 -11.39 4.66
CA GLU A 4 6.74 -11.55 3.45
C GLU A 4 6.61 -10.25 2.65
N LYS A 5 6.54 -9.10 3.33
CA LYS A 5 6.50 -7.78 2.66
C LYS A 5 7.85 -7.46 2.02
N ILE A 6 8.96 -7.74 2.70
CA ILE A 6 10.30 -7.50 2.13
C ILE A 6 10.52 -8.38 0.90
N GLU A 7 10.12 -9.65 0.95
CA GLU A 7 10.23 -10.55 -0.21
C GLU A 7 9.42 -10.05 -1.41
N LEU A 8 8.17 -9.61 -1.17
CA LEU A 8 7.32 -9.03 -2.21
C LEU A 8 7.94 -7.77 -2.82
N ILE A 9 8.49 -6.89 -1.98
CA ILE A 9 9.15 -5.65 -2.39
C ILE A 9 10.37 -5.95 -3.27
N VAL A 10 11.25 -6.87 -2.86
CA VAL A 10 12.43 -7.26 -3.65
C VAL A 10 12.03 -7.80 -5.01
N ARG A 11 10.98 -8.63 -5.07
CA ARG A 11 10.46 -9.19 -6.33
C ARG A 11 9.92 -8.11 -7.27
N LEU A 12 9.15 -7.16 -6.75
CA LEU A 12 8.54 -6.08 -7.53
C LEU A 12 9.59 -5.09 -8.06
N ILE A 13 10.59 -4.76 -7.23
CA ILE A 13 11.62 -3.76 -7.53
C ILE A 13 12.47 -4.17 -8.74
N ARG A 14 12.80 -5.45 -8.91
CA ARG A 14 13.62 -5.93 -10.04
C ARG A 14 13.07 -5.48 -11.41
N SER A 15 11.75 -5.40 -11.55
CA SER A 15 11.08 -5.01 -12.80
C SER A 15 11.05 -3.49 -13.06
N LYS A 16 11.46 -2.67 -12.07
CA LYS A 16 11.35 -1.20 -12.11
C LYS A 16 12.69 -0.49 -12.30
N GLY A 17 13.79 -1.24 -12.48
CA GLY A 17 15.13 -0.66 -12.62
C GLY A 17 15.66 0.00 -11.35
N VAL A 18 15.16 -0.39 -10.18
CA VAL A 18 15.62 0.11 -8.88
C VAL A 18 16.61 -0.91 -8.27
N GLY A 19 17.77 -0.42 -7.80
CA GLY A 19 18.76 -1.23 -7.10
C GLY A 19 18.47 -1.29 -5.59
N VAL A 20 18.53 -2.48 -5.00
CA VAL A 20 18.38 -2.69 -3.55
C VAL A 20 19.66 -3.26 -2.98
N TYR A 21 20.14 -2.64 -1.90
CA TYR A 21 21.35 -3.06 -1.19
C TYR A 21 20.97 -3.43 0.24
N PHE A 22 21.30 -4.65 0.64
CA PHE A 22 21.17 -5.09 2.02
C PHE A 22 22.54 -5.04 2.70
N VAL A 23 22.62 -4.31 3.80
CA VAL A 23 23.85 -4.17 4.61
C VAL A 23 23.55 -4.66 6.01
N THR A 24 24.12 -5.80 6.38
CA THR A 24 23.97 -6.41 7.71
C THR A 24 25.32 -6.93 8.23
N GLN A 25 25.45 -7.01 9.55
CA GLN A 25 26.57 -7.67 10.21
C GLN A 25 26.38 -9.20 10.28
N ASN A 26 25.13 -9.67 10.36
CA ASN A 26 24.82 -11.10 10.47
C ASN A 26 24.09 -11.58 9.21
N PRO A 27 24.65 -12.55 8.47
CA PRO A 27 24.03 -13.05 7.25
C PRO A 27 22.69 -13.76 7.52
N THR A 28 22.44 -14.19 8.76
CA THR A 28 21.17 -14.80 9.20
C THR A 28 20.00 -13.82 9.30
N ASP A 29 20.27 -12.51 9.27
CA ASP A 29 19.23 -11.48 9.33
C ASP A 29 18.41 -11.42 8.03
N LEU A 30 18.93 -12.01 6.95
CA LEU A 30 18.25 -12.06 5.66
C LEU A 30 17.67 -13.45 5.40
N PRO A 31 16.37 -13.56 5.12
CA PRO A 31 15.76 -14.81 4.68
C PRO A 31 16.43 -15.39 3.43
N ASN A 32 16.54 -16.72 3.37
CA ASN A 32 17.13 -17.45 2.23
C ASN A 32 16.45 -17.12 0.88
N ALA A 33 15.15 -16.86 0.90
CA ALA A 33 14.38 -16.45 -0.29
C ALA A 33 14.87 -15.11 -0.88
N ILE A 34 15.42 -14.22 -0.06
CA ILE A 34 16.01 -12.95 -0.49
C ILE A 34 17.48 -13.18 -0.86
N LEU A 35 18.25 -13.89 -0.04
CA LEU A 35 19.67 -14.18 -0.29
C LEU A 35 19.93 -14.86 -1.64
N SER A 36 19.01 -15.73 -2.08
CA SER A 36 19.04 -16.40 -3.39
C SER A 36 18.74 -15.46 -4.56
N GLN A 37 18.09 -14.34 -4.32
CA GLN A 37 17.81 -13.32 -5.34
C GLN A 37 18.93 -12.28 -5.47
N LEU A 38 19.86 -12.22 -4.50
CA LEU A 38 20.99 -11.29 -4.53
C LEU A 38 22.11 -11.86 -5.40
N GLY A 39 22.22 -11.33 -6.62
CA GLY A 39 23.28 -11.73 -7.57
C GLY A 39 24.66 -11.14 -7.27
N ASN A 40 24.71 -9.96 -6.64
CA ASN A 40 25.95 -9.30 -6.25
C ASN A 40 26.17 -9.47 -4.74
N LYS A 41 27.36 -9.91 -4.34
CA LYS A 41 27.70 -10.22 -2.95
C LYS A 41 29.06 -9.64 -2.60
N ILE A 42 29.11 -8.95 -1.45
CA ILE A 42 30.33 -8.42 -0.84
C ILE A 42 30.32 -8.91 0.61
N GLN A 43 31.22 -9.82 0.95
CA GLN A 43 31.31 -10.41 2.27
C GLN A 43 32.64 -10.03 2.92
N HIS A 44 32.56 -9.24 3.98
CA HIS A 44 33.69 -8.96 4.85
C HIS A 44 33.98 -10.15 5.78
N ALA A 45 35.10 -10.06 6.48
CA ALA A 45 35.54 -11.06 7.45
C ALA A 45 34.43 -11.46 8.42
N LEU A 46 34.21 -12.77 8.55
CA LEU A 46 33.32 -13.34 9.56
C LEU A 46 34.16 -13.96 10.67
N ARG A 47 33.86 -13.59 11.91
CA ARG A 47 34.51 -14.19 13.08
C ARG A 47 33.59 -15.28 13.63
N ALA A 48 34.08 -16.51 13.65
CA ALA A 48 33.35 -17.64 14.17
C ALA A 48 34.06 -18.21 15.40
N PHE A 49 33.52 -17.94 16.57
CA PHE A 49 33.99 -18.44 17.87
C PHE A 49 33.10 -19.56 18.41
N THR A 50 31.87 -19.66 17.91
CA THR A 50 30.90 -20.69 18.32
C THR A 50 30.58 -21.67 17.19
N PRO A 51 30.11 -22.90 17.51
CA PRO A 51 29.68 -23.86 16.48
C PRO A 51 28.55 -23.33 15.58
N LYS A 52 27.68 -22.47 16.12
CA LYS A 52 26.60 -21.82 15.35
C LYS A 52 27.17 -20.86 14.30
N GLU A 53 28.16 -20.07 14.68
CA GLU A 53 28.83 -19.14 13.76
C GLU A 53 29.66 -19.89 12.71
N GLN A 54 30.30 -21.00 13.06
CA GLN A 54 31.03 -21.83 12.07
C GLN A 54 30.09 -22.36 10.99
N LYS A 55 28.91 -22.86 11.37
CA LYS A 55 27.86 -23.26 10.40
C LYS A 55 27.41 -22.10 9.54
N THR A 56 27.37 -20.89 10.10
CA THR A 56 26.99 -19.68 9.39
C THR A 56 28.04 -19.30 8.35
N VAL A 57 29.33 -19.33 8.71
CA VAL A 57 30.45 -19.12 7.78
C VAL A 57 30.41 -20.11 6.63
N LYS A 58 30.18 -21.39 6.94
CA LYS A 58 30.03 -22.45 5.94
C LYS A 58 28.88 -22.17 4.98
N ALA A 59 27.69 -21.87 5.51
CA ALA A 59 26.53 -21.56 4.68
C ALA A 59 26.79 -20.36 3.76
N VAL A 60 27.48 -19.32 4.25
CA VAL A 60 27.84 -18.15 3.45
C VAL A 60 28.84 -18.52 2.34
N ALA A 61 29.88 -19.30 2.65
CA ALA A 61 30.85 -19.77 1.67
C ALA A 61 30.18 -20.53 0.52
N GLU A 62 29.23 -21.41 0.82
CA GLU A 62 28.47 -22.21 -0.16
C GLU A 62 27.61 -21.33 -1.09
N THR A 63 27.29 -20.08 -0.72
CA THR A 63 26.54 -19.17 -1.59
C THR A 63 27.36 -18.53 -2.71
N PHE A 64 28.69 -18.67 -2.67
CA PHE A 64 29.59 -18.13 -3.68
C PHE A 64 29.90 -19.18 -4.75
N ARG A 65 30.08 -18.70 -5.99
CA ARG A 65 30.69 -19.52 -7.05
C ARG A 65 32.20 -19.60 -6.79
N GLN A 66 32.69 -20.82 -6.53
CA GLN A 66 34.08 -21.08 -6.14
C GLN A 66 34.84 -21.75 -7.29
N GLN A 67 36.15 -21.53 -7.37
CA GLN A 67 37.01 -22.33 -8.24
C GLN A 67 37.34 -23.69 -7.58
N GLU A 68 37.66 -24.70 -8.39
CA GLU A 68 38.07 -26.01 -7.86
C GLU A 68 39.31 -25.86 -6.96
N GLY A 69 39.26 -26.46 -5.78
CA GLY A 69 40.35 -26.42 -4.79
C GLY A 69 40.38 -25.19 -3.89
N GLU A 70 39.41 -24.27 -3.99
CA GLU A 70 39.30 -23.15 -3.05
C GLU A 70 38.59 -23.53 -1.74
N GLU A 71 39.20 -23.17 -0.61
CA GLU A 71 38.58 -23.29 0.72
C GLU A 71 38.03 -21.93 1.18
N LEU A 72 36.85 -21.54 0.68
CA LEU A 72 36.28 -20.23 1.04
C LEU A 72 35.94 -20.08 2.52
N GLU A 73 35.55 -21.16 3.19
CA GLU A 73 35.27 -21.15 4.64
C GLU A 73 36.49 -20.64 5.41
N LYS A 74 37.67 -21.15 5.05
CA LYS A 74 38.94 -20.74 5.64
C LYS A 74 39.28 -19.30 5.28
N LYS A 75 39.20 -18.94 3.98
CA LYS A 75 39.44 -17.56 3.52
C LYS A 75 38.59 -16.54 4.27
N LEU A 76 37.29 -16.81 4.45
CA LEU A 76 36.34 -15.93 5.17
C LEU A 76 36.75 -15.64 6.62
N THR A 77 37.31 -16.64 7.31
CA THR A 77 37.78 -16.47 8.70
C THR A 77 39.12 -15.75 8.80
N GLU A 78 39.99 -15.93 7.80
CA GLU A 78 41.33 -15.36 7.73
C GLU A 78 41.38 -13.93 7.19
N LEU A 79 40.30 -13.44 6.56
CA LEU A 79 40.20 -12.06 6.06
C LEU A 79 40.56 -11.03 7.13
N LYS A 80 41.38 -10.05 6.72
CA LYS A 80 41.78 -8.91 7.55
C LYS A 80 40.80 -7.76 7.41
N VAL A 81 40.94 -6.77 8.30
CA VAL A 81 40.17 -5.52 8.22
C VAL A 81 40.50 -4.83 6.90
N GLY A 82 39.46 -4.43 6.18
CA GLY A 82 39.58 -3.83 4.84
C GLY A 82 39.58 -4.86 3.71
N GLU A 83 39.61 -6.17 3.99
CA GLU A 83 39.46 -7.20 2.96
C GLU A 83 38.02 -7.69 2.87
N ALA A 84 37.64 -8.18 1.69
CA ALA A 84 36.34 -8.80 1.42
C ALA A 84 36.44 -9.87 0.33
N LEU A 85 35.55 -10.85 0.39
CA LEU A 85 35.22 -11.69 -0.76
C LEU A 85 34.10 -11.04 -1.56
N VAL A 86 34.30 -10.92 -2.86
CA VAL A 86 33.39 -10.24 -3.77
C VAL A 86 33.04 -11.16 -4.93
N SER A 87 31.75 -11.19 -5.27
CA SER A 87 31.23 -11.82 -6.48
C SER A 87 30.18 -10.90 -7.08
N PHE A 88 30.40 -10.51 -8.33
CA PHE A 88 29.47 -9.70 -9.10
C PHE A 88 28.95 -10.50 -10.29
N LEU A 89 27.75 -10.16 -10.74
CA LEU A 89 27.20 -10.67 -11.99
C LEU A 89 28.01 -10.16 -13.19
N ASP A 90 28.25 -11.04 -14.14
CA ASP A 90 28.76 -10.66 -15.46
C ASP A 90 27.66 -10.03 -16.34
N PRO A 91 27.98 -9.56 -17.57
CA PRO A 91 26.98 -8.98 -18.48
C PRO A 91 25.83 -9.91 -18.87
N GLU A 92 26.01 -11.23 -18.72
CA GLU A 92 25.00 -12.26 -19.00
C GLU A 92 24.15 -12.56 -17.75
N GLY A 93 24.46 -11.93 -16.61
CA GLY A 93 23.74 -12.11 -15.35
C GLY A 93 24.18 -13.36 -14.58
N ILE A 94 25.32 -13.95 -14.93
CA ILE A 94 25.88 -15.12 -14.24
C ILE A 94 26.81 -14.63 -13.13
N PRO A 95 26.71 -15.16 -11.90
CA PRO A 95 27.67 -14.83 -10.85
C PRO A 95 29.09 -15.22 -11.27
N GLY A 96 29.99 -14.24 -11.22
CA GLY A 96 31.42 -14.46 -11.40
C GLY A 96 32.02 -15.28 -10.26
N TYR A 97 33.17 -15.89 -10.52
CA TYR A 97 33.96 -16.53 -9.48
C TYR A 97 34.33 -15.51 -8.40
N VAL A 98 34.29 -15.96 -7.15
CA VAL A 98 34.64 -15.15 -5.99
C VAL A 98 36.08 -14.62 -6.11
N GLN A 99 36.28 -13.39 -5.68
CA GLN A 99 37.59 -12.76 -5.63
C GLN A 99 37.83 -12.19 -4.24
N GLN A 100 39.02 -12.39 -3.70
CA GLN A 100 39.47 -11.69 -2.50
C GLN A 100 40.04 -10.33 -2.93
N VAL A 101 39.46 -9.26 -2.40
CA VAL A 101 39.84 -7.88 -2.73
C VAL A 101 40.09 -7.07 -1.47
N MET A 102 40.87 -6.00 -1.63
CA MET A 102 41.02 -4.96 -0.61
C MET A 102 40.06 -3.81 -0.95
N ILE A 103 39.23 -3.43 0.01
CA ILE A 103 38.23 -2.39 -0.13
C ILE A 103 38.90 -1.05 0.06
N TYR A 104 38.92 -0.26 -1.00
CA TYR A 104 39.39 1.12 -0.93
C TYR A 104 38.44 1.92 -0.03
N PRO A 105 38.92 2.44 1.12
CA PRO A 105 38.05 3.15 2.04
C PRO A 105 37.62 4.48 1.42
N PRO A 106 36.39 4.94 1.67
CA PRO A 106 36.00 6.28 1.23
C PRO A 106 36.88 7.32 1.90
N GLU A 107 37.31 8.33 1.13
CA GLU A 107 37.91 9.54 1.68
C GLU A 107 36.86 10.23 2.57
N SER A 108 36.94 9.99 3.87
CA SER A 108 35.99 10.51 4.85
C SER A 108 36.73 11.30 5.92
N LYS A 109 36.14 12.44 6.28
CA LYS A 109 36.56 13.21 7.45
C LYS A 109 35.56 12.92 8.57
N MET A 110 36.02 12.21 9.59
CA MET A 110 35.25 12.03 10.82
C MET A 110 35.37 13.31 11.66
N GLY A 111 34.23 13.97 11.93
CA GLY A 111 34.18 15.19 12.74
C GLY A 111 33.39 16.32 12.06
N ILE A 112 33.36 17.49 12.70
CA ILE A 112 32.63 18.65 12.19
C ILE A 112 33.35 19.16 10.93
N LEU A 113 32.61 19.26 9.83
CA LEU A 113 33.07 19.86 8.60
C LEU A 113 32.97 21.38 8.71
N ASP A 114 34.04 22.08 8.34
CA ASP A 114 34.04 23.55 8.27
C ASP A 114 32.96 24.01 7.27
N PRO A 115 32.05 24.91 7.66
CA PRO A 115 31.03 25.44 6.77
C PRO A 115 31.58 26.01 5.44
N LEU A 116 32.72 26.69 5.45
CA LEU A 116 33.33 27.22 4.22
C LEU A 116 33.79 26.10 3.29
N VAL A 117 34.43 25.06 3.84
CA VAL A 117 34.89 23.90 3.06
C VAL A 117 33.70 23.16 2.45
N LYS A 118 32.60 23.06 3.19
CA LYS A 118 31.35 22.47 2.71
C LYS A 118 30.80 23.24 1.51
N GLU A 119 30.64 24.56 1.64
CA GLU A 119 30.12 25.40 0.55
C GLU A 119 31.05 25.37 -0.67
N GLU A 120 32.37 25.46 -0.47
CA GLU A 120 33.34 25.37 -1.56
C GLU A 120 33.21 24.05 -2.33
N LYS A 121 33.12 22.91 -1.61
CA LYS A 121 32.97 21.59 -2.23
C LYS A 121 31.66 21.47 -3.01
N ILE A 122 30.57 21.99 -2.47
CA ILE A 122 29.26 22.00 -3.14
C ILE A 122 29.32 22.86 -4.41
N ASN A 123 29.81 24.10 -4.31
CA ASN A 123 29.84 25.06 -5.42
C ASN A 123 30.80 24.64 -6.55
N ARG A 124 31.87 23.89 -6.23
CA ARG A 124 32.80 23.33 -7.23
C ARG A 124 32.32 22.04 -7.88
N SER A 125 31.24 21.44 -7.38
CA SER A 125 30.72 20.20 -7.95
C SER A 125 30.21 20.42 -9.37
N LEU A 126 30.62 19.59 -10.32
CA LEU A 126 30.07 19.59 -11.68
C LEU A 126 28.54 19.38 -11.69
N LEU A 127 28.02 18.76 -10.63
CA LEU A 127 26.60 18.50 -10.48
C LEU A 127 25.84 19.64 -9.80
N TYR A 128 26.52 20.74 -9.41
CA TYR A 128 25.91 21.88 -8.73
C TYR A 128 24.75 22.45 -9.57
N TYR A 129 24.96 22.68 -10.86
CA TYR A 129 23.91 23.19 -11.75
C TYR A 129 22.63 22.34 -11.76
N LYS A 130 22.75 21.04 -11.51
CA LYS A 130 21.61 20.10 -11.50
C LYS A 130 20.96 19.95 -10.13
N TYR A 131 21.73 20.04 -9.05
CA TYR A 131 21.27 19.72 -7.68
C TYR A 131 21.39 20.87 -6.69
N SER A 132 21.67 22.10 -7.12
CA SER A 132 21.77 23.27 -6.23
C SER A 132 20.42 23.62 -5.61
N GLU A 133 19.33 23.42 -6.37
CA GLU A 133 17.98 23.66 -5.89
C GLU A 133 17.46 22.42 -5.17
N ALA A 134 17.09 22.60 -3.90
CA ALA A 134 16.45 21.54 -3.13
C ALA A 134 15.02 21.37 -3.62
N ILE A 135 14.72 20.18 -4.15
CA ILE A 135 13.36 19.82 -4.57
C ILE A 135 12.75 18.96 -3.47
N ASP A 136 11.81 19.54 -2.74
CA ASP A 136 10.97 18.76 -1.83
C ASP A 136 9.81 18.16 -2.62
N ARG A 137 9.85 16.84 -2.83
CA ARG A 137 8.83 16.13 -3.61
C ARG A 137 7.84 15.51 -2.64
N GLU A 138 6.57 15.58 -3.01
CA GLU A 138 5.53 14.84 -2.30
C GLU A 138 5.89 13.36 -2.21
N SER A 139 6.08 12.89 -0.98
CA SER A 139 6.48 11.53 -0.68
C SER A 139 5.33 10.55 -0.95
N SER A 140 5.68 9.30 -1.25
CA SER A 140 4.66 8.24 -1.34
C SER A 140 3.92 8.04 -0.02
N TYR A 141 4.55 8.35 1.11
CA TYR A 141 3.91 8.31 2.42
C TYR A 141 2.80 9.35 2.53
N GLU A 142 3.07 10.60 2.15
CA GLU A 142 2.07 11.67 2.15
C GLU A 142 0.93 11.40 1.18
N GLN A 143 1.22 10.85 0.00
CA GLN A 143 0.20 10.40 -0.96
C GLN A 143 -0.70 9.32 -0.36
N LEU A 144 -0.10 8.30 0.26
CA LEU A 144 -0.85 7.21 0.89
C LEU A 144 -1.66 7.68 2.09
N GLN A 145 -1.12 8.63 2.85
CA GLN A 145 -1.82 9.23 3.98
C GLN A 145 -3.05 10.00 3.50
N ARG A 146 -2.91 10.88 2.49
CA ARG A 146 -4.06 11.56 1.88
C ARG A 146 -5.10 10.58 1.34
N LEU A 147 -4.67 9.51 0.67
CA LEU A 147 -5.59 8.48 0.19
C LEU A 147 -6.33 7.77 1.33
N SER A 148 -5.67 7.57 2.48
CA SER A 148 -6.30 6.97 3.65
C SER A 148 -7.30 7.92 4.30
N GLU A 149 -6.98 9.22 4.37
CA GLU A 149 -7.85 10.27 4.91
C GLU A 149 -9.10 10.45 4.04
N ILE A 150 -8.94 10.50 2.72
CA ILE A 150 -10.06 10.56 1.76
C ILE A 150 -10.98 9.35 1.94
N LYS A 151 -10.42 8.14 2.06
CA LYS A 151 -11.22 6.92 2.28
C LYS A 151 -11.96 6.93 3.61
N ALA A 152 -11.37 7.49 4.66
CA ALA A 152 -12.03 7.61 5.95
C ALA A 152 -13.24 8.56 5.87
N ILE A 153 -13.07 9.71 5.21
CA ILE A 153 -14.15 10.68 4.98
C ILE A 153 -15.27 10.07 4.12
N GLU A 154 -14.92 9.41 3.01
CA GLU A 154 -15.90 8.73 2.16
C GLU A 154 -16.68 7.63 2.91
N LEU A 155 -16.04 6.96 3.86
CA LEU A 155 -16.70 5.95 4.69
C LEU A 155 -17.70 6.59 5.65
N GLU A 156 -17.31 7.66 6.35
CA GLU A 156 -18.18 8.41 7.26
C GLU A 156 -19.38 9.02 6.52
N GLU A 157 -19.16 9.62 5.35
CA GLU A 157 -20.25 10.18 4.53
C GLU A 157 -21.23 9.10 4.05
N ASN A 158 -20.73 7.93 3.66
CA ASN A 158 -21.57 6.80 3.25
C ASN A 158 -22.37 6.21 4.42
N GLU A 159 -21.79 6.15 5.62
CA GLU A 159 -22.49 5.71 6.83
C GLU A 159 -23.59 6.69 7.23
N GLU A 160 -23.33 8.01 7.17
CA GLU A 160 -24.35 9.03 7.41
C GLU A 160 -25.49 9.00 6.40
N LEU A 161 -25.18 8.86 5.10
CA LEU A 161 -26.20 8.73 4.06
C LEU A 161 -27.07 7.49 4.28
N ALA A 162 -26.44 6.36 4.60
CA ALA A 162 -27.15 5.12 4.92
C ALA A 162 -28.02 5.25 6.18
N ALA A 163 -27.59 6.00 7.19
CA ALA A 163 -28.39 6.28 8.38
C ALA A 163 -29.61 7.17 8.06
N ARG A 164 -29.44 8.26 7.30
CA ARG A 164 -30.55 9.13 6.88
C ARG A 164 -31.58 8.39 6.01
N ASP A 165 -31.12 7.49 5.14
CA ASP A 165 -32.03 6.69 4.31
C ASP A 165 -32.81 5.66 5.12
N ARG A 166 -32.20 5.07 6.17
CA ARG A 166 -32.91 4.22 7.13
C ARG A 166 -33.97 5.00 7.91
N GLU A 167 -33.63 6.19 8.42
CA GLU A 167 -34.59 7.05 9.13
C GLU A 167 -35.78 7.45 8.26
N LYS A 168 -35.54 7.86 7.01
CA LYS A 168 -36.62 8.19 6.06
C LYS A 168 -37.50 6.97 5.76
N ALA A 169 -36.89 5.79 5.59
CA ALA A 169 -37.64 4.56 5.36
C ALA A 169 -38.51 4.17 6.56
N GLU A 170 -38.03 4.39 7.79
CA GLU A 170 -38.80 4.16 9.01
C GLU A 170 -39.95 5.16 9.17
N GLN A 171 -39.71 6.45 8.87
CA GLN A 171 -40.77 7.47 8.89
C GLN A 171 -41.87 7.19 7.85
N LEU A 172 -41.49 6.80 6.62
CA LEU A 172 -42.44 6.40 5.58
C LEU A 172 -43.29 5.20 6.01
N LYS A 173 -42.68 4.18 6.63
CA LYS A 173 -43.42 3.03 7.17
C LYS A 173 -44.38 3.44 8.29
N GLN A 174 -43.98 4.35 9.18
CA GLN A 174 -44.86 4.85 10.25
C GLN A 174 -46.06 5.62 9.67
N LEU A 175 -45.84 6.49 8.68
CA LEU A 175 -46.89 7.24 8.00
C LEU A 175 -47.85 6.31 7.24
N GLU A 176 -47.35 5.24 6.60
CA GLU A 176 -48.19 4.23 5.95
C GLU A 176 -49.06 3.47 6.97
N ILE A 177 -48.48 3.05 8.10
CA ILE A 177 -49.21 2.38 9.18
C ILE A 177 -50.30 3.31 9.77
N GLU A 178 -50.00 4.59 9.95
CA GLU A 178 -50.95 5.57 10.48
C GLU A 178 -52.10 5.83 9.48
N HIS A 179 -51.78 5.99 8.20
CA HIS A 179 -52.77 6.18 7.14
C HIS A 179 -53.66 4.93 6.95
N GLN A 180 -53.11 3.73 7.16
CA GLN A 180 -53.87 2.49 7.13
C GLN A 180 -54.83 2.37 8.32
N LYS A 181 -54.38 2.71 9.54
CA LYS A 181 -55.25 2.80 10.73
C LYS A 181 -56.37 3.82 10.58
N GLN A 182 -56.10 4.98 9.97
CA GLN A 182 -57.12 5.99 9.70
C GLN A 182 -58.17 5.50 8.68
N LYS A 183 -57.75 4.77 7.64
CA LYS A 183 -58.67 4.15 6.68
C LYS A 183 -59.56 3.08 7.32
N GLU A 184 -59.01 2.26 8.22
CA GLU A 184 -59.77 1.26 8.97
C GLU A 184 -60.79 1.91 9.94
N GLN A 185 -60.42 2.99 10.63
CA GLN A 185 -61.35 3.74 11.48
C GLN A 185 -62.45 4.46 10.67
N THR A 186 -62.14 4.92 9.46
CA THR A 186 -63.12 5.55 8.57
C THR A 186 -64.08 4.53 7.95
N GLN A 187 -63.64 3.28 7.74
CA GLN A 187 -64.52 2.17 7.33
C GLN A 187 -65.41 1.67 8.47
N GLN A 188 -64.94 1.64 9.73
CA GLN A 188 -65.77 1.28 10.88
C GLN A 188 -66.85 2.32 11.23
N LYS A 189 -66.69 3.59 10.84
CA LYS A 189 -67.74 4.63 10.94
C LYS A 189 -68.78 4.59 9.81
N ARG A 190 -68.64 3.72 8.81
CA ARG A 190 -69.58 3.57 7.68
C ARG A 190 -70.59 2.42 7.84
N THR A 191 -70.76 1.85 9.03
CA THR A 191 -71.78 0.81 9.32
C THR A 191 -73.02 1.33 10.06
N SER A 192 -73.28 2.65 10.05
CA SER A 192 -74.59 3.18 10.49
C SER A 192 -74.95 4.50 9.79
N SER A 193 -75.43 4.43 8.55
CA SER A 193 -76.37 5.41 7.99
C SER A 193 -76.78 5.03 6.58
N SER A 194 -78.09 4.78 6.43
CA SER A 194 -78.81 4.65 5.17
C SER A 194 -79.06 6.03 4.55
N ARG A 195 -78.68 6.22 3.28
CA ARG A 195 -79.58 6.61 2.18
C ARG A 195 -78.80 7.04 0.94
N ASP A 196 -79.36 6.61 -0.19
CA ASP A 196 -79.13 7.10 -1.54
C ASP A 196 -78.80 8.60 -1.60
N SER A 197 -77.74 8.96 -2.32
CA SER A 197 -77.64 10.30 -2.90
C SER A 197 -77.00 10.22 -4.28
N THR A 198 -77.73 10.75 -5.25
CA THR A 198 -77.41 10.88 -6.67
C THR A 198 -76.26 11.87 -6.96
N MET A 199 -75.43 12.18 -5.95
CA MET A 199 -74.24 13.03 -6.04
C MET A 199 -72.93 12.21 -6.09
N ASP A 200 -73.00 10.87 -6.06
CA ASP A 200 -71.83 9.97 -5.95
C ASP A 200 -71.25 9.51 -7.30
N ARG A 201 -71.83 9.96 -8.42
CA ARG A 201 -71.31 9.70 -9.79
C ARG A 201 -70.45 10.83 -10.34
N PHE A 202 -70.46 12.01 -9.73
CA PHE A 202 -69.70 13.16 -10.25
C PHE A 202 -68.29 13.25 -9.64
N THR A 203 -68.09 12.80 -8.40
CA THR A 203 -66.80 12.77 -7.70
C THR A 203 -65.89 11.62 -8.14
N LYS A 204 -66.48 10.50 -8.60
CA LYS A 204 -65.74 9.31 -9.05
C LYS A 204 -64.98 9.49 -10.37
N ASN A 205 -65.33 10.50 -11.17
CA ASN A 205 -64.66 10.80 -12.44
C ASN A 205 -63.55 11.85 -12.33
N LEU A 206 -63.54 12.69 -11.30
CA LEU A 206 -62.44 13.65 -11.06
C LEU A 206 -61.22 13.00 -10.38
N MET A 207 -61.40 11.86 -9.69
CA MET A 207 -60.30 11.10 -9.08
C MET A 207 -59.51 10.21 -10.05
N SER A 208 -59.98 9.99 -11.28
CA SER A 208 -59.26 9.14 -12.24
C SER A 208 -58.23 9.89 -13.08
N GLN A 209 -58.14 11.22 -12.95
CA GLN A 209 -57.30 12.04 -13.83
C GLN A 209 -56.06 12.64 -13.15
N VAL A 210 -56.05 12.76 -11.81
CA VAL A 210 -54.88 13.25 -11.05
C VAL A 210 -53.94 12.11 -10.64
N GLY A 211 -54.41 10.86 -10.59
CA GLY A 211 -53.62 9.69 -10.17
C GLY A 211 -52.66 9.11 -11.21
N ARG A 212 -52.74 9.51 -12.49
CA ARG A 212 -51.91 8.94 -13.58
C ARG A 212 -50.69 9.77 -13.97
N GLU A 213 -50.57 11.02 -13.51
CA GLU A 213 -49.36 11.84 -13.74
C GLU A 213 -48.37 11.80 -12.57
N VAL A 214 -48.85 11.68 -11.33
CA VAL A 214 -47.97 11.67 -10.14
C VAL A 214 -47.13 10.37 -10.05
N GLY A 215 -47.66 9.23 -10.51
CA GLY A 215 -46.94 7.95 -10.51
C GLY A 215 -45.84 7.80 -11.57
N ARG A 216 -45.82 8.67 -12.59
CA ARG A 216 -44.88 8.56 -13.74
C ARG A 216 -43.60 9.38 -13.56
N VAL A 217 -43.55 10.22 -12.51
CA VAL A 217 -42.40 11.05 -12.14
C VAL A 217 -41.59 10.36 -11.03
N ILE A 218 -42.25 9.70 -10.08
CA ILE A 218 -41.59 8.99 -8.97
C ILE A 218 -40.80 7.76 -9.46
N SER A 219 -41.32 7.03 -10.47
CA SER A 219 -40.63 5.84 -11.01
C SER A 219 -39.36 6.17 -11.80
N ARG A 220 -39.23 7.37 -12.38
CA ARG A 220 -38.00 7.81 -13.05
C ARG A 220 -36.95 8.38 -12.09
N GLY A 221 -37.37 8.92 -10.94
CA GLY A 221 -36.44 9.41 -9.92
C GLY A 221 -35.67 8.30 -9.22
N ILE A 222 -36.31 7.16 -8.96
CA ILE A 222 -35.70 6.03 -8.23
C ILE A 222 -34.85 5.13 -9.14
N LEU A 223 -35.24 4.95 -10.41
CA LEU A 223 -34.49 4.12 -11.37
C LEU A 223 -33.30 4.84 -12.04
N GLY A 224 -33.21 6.16 -11.94
CA GLY A 224 -32.09 6.94 -12.49
C GLY A 224 -30.82 6.95 -11.62
N ILE A 225 -30.95 6.61 -10.33
CA ILE A 225 -29.83 6.64 -9.36
C ILE A 225 -29.09 5.29 -9.32
N LEU A 226 -29.68 4.21 -9.84
CA LEU A 226 -29.06 2.88 -9.93
C LEU A 226 -28.29 2.62 -11.24
N LYS A 227 -28.05 3.66 -12.05
CA LYS A 227 -27.25 3.53 -13.27
C LYS A 227 -26.38 4.76 -13.51
N LYS A 228 -25.37 4.93 -12.66
CA LYS A 228 -24.08 5.47 -13.05
C LYS A 228 -22.99 4.93 -12.15
#